data_AF-A0A3D6AFI2-F1
#
_entry.id   AF-A0A3D6AFI2-F1
#
_cell.length_a   1.000
_cell.length_b   1.000
_cell.length_c   1.000
_cell.angle_alpha   90.00
_cell.angle_beta   90.00
_cell.angle_gamma   90.00
#
_symmetry.space_group_name_H-M   'P 1'
#
loop_
_entity.id
_entity.type
_entity.pdbx_description
1 polymer ?
#
loop_
_entity_poly.entity_id
_entity_poly.type
_entity_poly.pdbx_seq_one_letter_code
_entity_poly.pdbx_strand_id
1 'polypeptide(L)'
;MQPGGNMHDEAKAGNAEKLYLSEDELYDLTRYRRPSNQLKMLQSLGIPARMRVDNTVLVLRMHLQYPTSMQSERKPELKSSQRPLRKSERERK
;
A
#
# COMPACT_ATOMS: atom_id res chain seq x y z
N MET A 1 -13.25 6.86 42.90
CA MET A 1 -13.50 7.48 41.59
C MET A 1 -12.24 7.37 40.74
N GLN A 2 -12.42 6.96 39.48
CA GLN A 2 -11.46 6.71 38.38
C GLN A 2 -10.61 5.43 38.45
N PRO A 3 -10.20 4.83 37.29
CA PRO A 3 -10.44 5.23 35.90
C PRO A 3 -11.14 4.16 35.03
N GLY A 4 -12.09 4.60 34.20
CA GLY A 4 -12.62 3.80 33.10
C GLY A 4 -11.63 3.82 31.93
N GLY A 5 -10.72 2.84 31.89
CA GLY A 5 -9.93 2.53 30.71
C GLY A 5 -10.78 1.70 29.75
N ASN A 6 -11.01 2.21 28.54
CA ASN A 6 -11.64 1.46 27.46
C ASN A 6 -10.84 0.17 27.18
N MET A 7 -11.37 -0.97 27.64
CA MET A 7 -10.81 -2.33 27.51
C MET A 7 -11.49 -3.14 26.40
N HIS A 8 -11.83 -2.54 25.25
CA HIS A 8 -12.39 -3.29 24.12
C HIS A 8 -11.77 -2.85 22.80
N ASP A 9 -10.56 -3.34 22.49
CA ASP A 9 -10.18 -3.66 21.09
C ASP A 9 -8.96 -4.62 21.00
N GLU A 10 -8.73 -5.51 21.98
CA GLU A 10 -7.49 -6.31 22.05
C GLU A 10 -7.63 -7.77 21.55
N ALA A 11 -8.79 -8.19 21.03
CA ALA A 11 -9.08 -9.63 20.86
C ALA A 11 -9.34 -10.11 19.42
N LYS A 12 -8.93 -9.36 18.39
CA LYS A 12 -9.03 -9.84 16.98
C LYS A 12 -7.76 -9.69 16.13
N ALA A 13 -6.62 -9.42 16.75
CA ALA A 13 -5.34 -9.20 16.07
C ALA A 13 -4.36 -10.39 16.14
N GLY A 14 -4.66 -11.45 16.90
CA GLY A 14 -3.71 -12.51 17.27
C GLY A 14 -3.13 -13.37 16.13
N ASN A 15 -3.49 -13.14 14.86
CA ASN A 15 -2.89 -13.82 13.70
C ASN A 15 -2.43 -12.85 12.59
N ALA A 16 -2.95 -11.63 12.55
CA ALA A 16 -2.59 -10.65 11.52
C ALA A 16 -1.22 -10.01 11.80
N GLU A 17 -0.89 -9.73 13.06
CA GLU A 17 0.43 -9.20 13.47
C GLU A 17 1.59 -10.15 13.15
N LYS A 18 1.27 -11.44 12.98
CA LYS A 18 2.28 -12.45 12.61
C LYS A 18 2.58 -12.44 11.11
N LEU A 19 1.61 -12.01 10.29
CA LEU A 19 1.72 -12.00 8.83
C LEU A 19 2.23 -10.67 8.29
N TYR A 20 1.88 -9.56 8.92
CA TYR A 20 2.24 -8.20 8.49
C TYR A 20 3.23 -7.55 9.47
N LEU A 21 4.00 -6.59 8.99
CA LEU A 21 4.82 -5.75 9.86
C LEU A 21 3.96 -4.74 10.63
N SER A 22 4.26 -4.56 11.91
CA SER A 22 3.68 -3.49 12.73
C SER A 22 4.25 -2.12 12.36
N GLU A 23 3.66 -1.05 12.87
CA GLU A 23 4.17 0.31 12.65
C GLU A 23 5.58 0.50 13.23
N ASP A 24 5.84 -0.08 14.40
CA ASP A 24 7.17 -0.03 15.03
C ASP A 24 8.21 -0.80 14.20
N GLU A 25 7.87 -1.98 13.68
CA GLU A 25 8.77 -2.74 12.79
C GLU A 25 9.05 -2.00 11.48
N LEU A 26 8.04 -1.33 10.91
CA LEU A 26 8.20 -0.47 9.74
C LEU A 26 9.11 0.72 10.05
N TYR A 27 8.96 1.33 11.22
CA TYR A 27 9.84 2.41 11.66
C TYR A 27 11.28 1.93 11.87
N ASP A 28 11.50 0.76 12.45
CA ASP A 28 12.85 0.22 12.61
C ASP A 28 13.52 -0.11 11.28
N LEU A 29 12.75 -0.60 10.31
CA LEU A 29 13.26 -0.96 8.99
C LEU A 29 13.55 0.28 8.12
N THR A 30 12.66 1.27 8.11
CA THR A 30 12.78 2.42 7.20
C THR A 30 13.29 3.69 7.87
N ARG A 31 13.30 3.77 9.21
CA ARG A 31 13.61 4.97 10.02
C ARG A 31 12.74 6.19 9.71
N TYR A 32 11.59 5.99 9.08
CA TYR A 32 10.66 7.07 8.72
C TYR A 32 9.35 6.92 9.47
N ARG A 33 8.82 8.04 9.98
CA ARG A 33 7.47 8.09 10.58
C ARG A 33 6.35 8.34 9.56
N ARG A 34 6.67 8.95 8.41
CA ARG A 34 5.67 9.26 7.39
C ARG A 34 5.40 8.03 6.52
N PRO A 35 4.14 7.53 6.43
CA PRO A 35 3.80 6.34 5.66
C PRO A 35 4.22 6.40 4.19
N SER A 36 4.06 7.56 3.55
CA SER A 36 4.48 7.77 2.16
C SER A 36 5.99 7.62 1.96
N ASN A 37 6.80 7.98 2.96
CA ASN A 37 8.26 7.84 2.90
C ASN A 37 8.68 6.39 3.18
N GLN A 38 8.01 5.73 4.13
CA GLN A 38 8.19 4.29 4.38
C GLN A 38 7.94 3.49 3.09
N LEU A 39 6.83 3.75 2.40
CA LEU A 39 6.47 3.08 1.14
C LEU A 39 7.53 3.29 0.05
N LYS A 40 8.03 4.53 -0.13
CA LYS A 40 9.09 4.82 -1.11
C LYS A 40 10.38 4.08 -0.78
N MET A 41 10.77 4.03 0.49
CA MET A 41 11.95 3.30 0.94
C MET A 41 11.81 1.80 0.65
N LEU A 42 10.68 1.19 1.03
CA LEU A 42 10.39 -0.22 0.77
C LEU A 42 10.41 -0.55 -0.72
N GLN A 43 9.85 0.32 -1.56
CA GLN A 43 9.91 0.17 -3.02
C GLN A 43 11.35 0.27 -3.56
N SER A 44 12.18 1.17 -3.02
CA SER A 44 13.59 1.28 -3.42
C SER A 44 14.41 0.04 -3.05
N LEU A 45 14.02 -0.64 -1.96
CA LEU A 45 14.59 -1.92 -1.52
C LEU A 45 14.03 -3.13 -2.29
N GLY A 46 13.10 -2.92 -3.23
CA GLY A 46 12.45 -4.00 -3.96
C GLY A 46 11.47 -4.83 -3.12
N ILE A 47 11.04 -4.32 -1.97
CA ILE A 47 10.13 -5.00 -1.06
C ILE A 47 8.69 -4.65 -1.47
N PRO A 48 7.83 -5.65 -1.79
CA PRO A 48 6.43 -5.41 -2.07
C PRO A 48 5.70 -4.81 -0.86
N ALA A 49 5.16 -3.60 -1.05
CA ALA A 49 4.46 -2.84 -0.03
C ALA A 49 3.28 -2.07 -0.64
N ARG A 50 2.17 -1.94 0.11
CA ARG A 50 0.97 -1.23 -0.33
C ARG A 50 0.44 -0.28 0.75
N MET A 51 -0.11 0.85 0.32
CA MET A 51 -0.82 1.77 1.22
C MET A 51 -2.25 1.29 1.46
N ARG A 52 -2.67 1.19 2.72
CA ARG A 52 -4.04 0.87 3.11
C ARG A 52 -4.93 2.11 3.04
N VAL A 53 -6.23 1.91 3.20
CA VAL A 53 -7.23 2.99 3.19
C VAL A 53 -7.14 3.90 4.41
N ASP A 54 -6.60 3.39 5.52
CA ASP A 54 -6.31 4.09 6.77
C ASP A 54 -4.95 4.83 6.75
N ASN A 55 -4.32 4.97 5.59
CA ASN A 55 -3.02 5.61 5.38
C ASN A 55 -1.80 4.92 6.03
N THR A 56 -1.95 3.70 6.56
CA THR A 56 -0.81 2.89 7.01
C THR A 56 -0.19 2.11 5.84
N VAL A 57 1.05 1.64 6.03
CA VAL A 57 1.74 0.79 5.06
C VAL A 57 1.55 -0.68 5.45
N LEU A 58 1.18 -1.50 4.46
CA LEU A 58 1.04 -2.95 4.61
C LEU A 58 2.23 -3.64 3.92
N VAL A 59 3.00 -4.40 4.69
CA VAL A 59 4.10 -5.25 4.22
C VAL A 59 3.95 -6.63 4.83
N LEU A 60 4.04 -7.66 4.01
CA LEU A 60 4.06 -9.05 4.51
C LEU A 60 5.46 -9.38 5.04
N ARG A 61 5.52 -9.97 6.23
CA ARG A 61 6.77 -10.38 6.90
C ARG A 61 7.60 -11.33 6.02
N MET A 62 6.94 -12.19 5.24
CA MET A 62 7.61 -13.14 4.32
C MET A 62 8.45 -12.47 3.23
N HIS A 63 8.12 -11.23 2.82
CA HIS A 63 8.89 -10.52 1.80
C HIS A 63 10.27 -10.06 2.30
N LEU A 64 10.47 -9.96 3.62
CA LEU A 64 11.77 -9.70 4.20
C LEU A 64 12.64 -10.97 4.25
N GLN A 65 12.01 -12.13 4.48
CA GLN A 65 12.69 -13.42 4.59
C GLN A 65 13.07 -13.99 3.22
N TYR A 66 12.19 -13.82 2.24
CA TYR A 66 12.36 -14.29 0.87
C TYR A 66 12.17 -13.11 -0.08
N PRO A 67 13.25 -12.38 -0.42
CA PRO A 67 13.18 -11.24 -1.34
C PRO A 67 12.79 -11.77 -2.72
N THR A 68 11.50 -11.86 -2.96
CA THR A 68 10.97 -12.28 -4.25
C THR A 68 11.00 -11.03 -5.10
N SER A 69 11.74 -11.06 -6.21
CA SER A 69 11.75 -10.07 -7.27
C SER A 69 10.37 -10.03 -7.99
N MET A 70 9.30 -9.80 -7.25
CA MET A 70 7.97 -9.56 -7.79
C MET A 70 7.94 -8.08 -8.12
N GLN A 71 8.33 -7.76 -9.36
CA GLN A 71 8.24 -6.41 -9.88
C GLN A 71 6.85 -5.87 -9.59
N SER A 72 6.82 -4.75 -8.86
CA SER A 72 5.65 -3.92 -8.59
C SER A 72 4.60 -4.08 -9.68
N GLU A 73 3.47 -4.69 -9.34
CA GLU A 73 2.28 -4.71 -10.19
C GLU A 73 1.90 -3.24 -10.41
N ARG A 74 2.40 -2.66 -11.51
CA ARG A 74 2.00 -1.35 -11.97
C ARG A 74 0.49 -1.42 -12.08
N LYS A 75 -0.20 -0.61 -11.28
CA LYS A 75 -1.66 -0.47 -11.32
C LYS A 75 -2.11 -0.42 -12.78
N PRO A 76 -3.20 -1.10 -13.16
CA PRO A 76 -3.76 -0.93 -14.49
C PRO A 76 -4.06 0.56 -14.65
N GLU A 77 -3.30 1.24 -15.51
CA GLU A 77 -3.66 2.58 -15.95
C GLU A 77 -5.01 2.43 -16.64
N LEU A 78 -6.07 2.91 -15.98
CA LEU A 78 -7.33 3.20 -16.67
C LEU A 78 -6.99 4.26 -17.70
N LYS A 79 -6.63 3.82 -18.91
CA LYS A 79 -6.57 4.66 -20.10
C LYS A 79 -7.98 5.20 -20.27
N SER A 80 -8.21 6.44 -19.83
CA SER A 80 -9.44 7.16 -20.10
C SER A 80 -9.64 7.13 -21.62
N SER A 81 -10.75 6.55 -22.07
CA SER A 81 -11.08 6.45 -23.48
C SER A 81 -11.22 7.86 -24.05
N GLN A 82 -10.14 8.39 -24.61
CA GLN A 82 -10.17 9.60 -25.41
C GLN A 82 -10.99 9.28 -26.66
N ARG A 83 -12.28 9.64 -26.65
CA ARG A 83 -13.12 9.57 -27.86
C ARG A 83 -12.49 10.52 -28.90
N PRO A 84 -12.03 10.03 -30.06
CA PRO A 84 -11.71 10.95 -31.13
C PRO A 84 -13.02 11.56 -31.62
N LEU A 85 -13.19 12.88 -31.47
CA LEU A 85 -14.19 13.61 -32.23
C LEU A 85 -13.86 13.38 -33.71
N ARG A 86 -14.68 12.58 -34.40
CA ARG A 86 -14.66 12.44 -35.85
C ARG A 86 -14.83 13.82 -36.48
N LYS A 87 -13.71 14.41 -36.91
CA LYS A 87 -13.71 15.36 -38.03
C LYS A 87 -13.71 14.53 -39.30
N SER A 88 -14.84 14.48 -40.01
CA SER A 88 -14.94 14.47 -41.48
C SER A 88 -16.29 13.89 -41.92
N GLU A 89 -17.15 14.76 -42.43
CA GLU A 89 -17.85 14.45 -43.68
C GLU A 89 -17.87 15.73 -44.51
N ARG A 90 -16.78 15.92 -45.24
CA ARG A 90 -16.75 16.74 -46.46
C ARG A 90 -17.03 15.77 -47.60
N GLU A 91 -17.84 16.23 -48.56
CA GLU A 91 -18.11 15.64 -49.88
C GLU A 91 -19.08 14.46 -50.00
N ARG A 92 -20.30 14.81 -50.39
CA ARG A 92 -21.12 14.29 -51.52
C ARG A 92 -22.38 15.18 -51.50
N LYS A 93 -22.81 15.89 -52.53
CA LYS A 93 -22.70 15.75 -53.98
C LYS A 93 -23.14 17.08 -54.60
#